data_AF-A0A1B7V3F1-F1
#
_entry.id   AF-A0A1B7V3F1-F1
#
_cell.length_a   1.000
_cell.length_b   1.000
_cell.length_c   1.000
_cell.angle_alpha   90.00
_cell.angle_beta   90.00
_cell.angle_gamma   90.00
#
_symmetry.space_group_name_H-M   'P 1'
#
loop_
_entity.id
_entity.type
_entity.pdbx_description
1 polymer ?
#
loop_
_entity_poly.entity_id
_entity_poly.type
_entity_poly.pdbx_seq_one_letter_code
_entity_poly.pdbx_strand_id
1 'polypeptide(L)'
;MESLFQLSSPDIIVLDQNQQIALLVDVKAQEILESHENNLSKVSNLYLQNSQTNPRFVMLANLTEINVFKSTNGVFYKPEISLNTGKILSHYDSEFCEKTIFNFYLKTLIVSWLRDLSYHWKSEIPPASEKFERIGLLAKIKNGETYSQNYE
;
A
#
# COMPACT_ATOMS: atom_id res chain seq x y z
N MET A 1 21.14 18.40 -13.65
CA MET A 1 21.36 17.14 -12.91
C MET A 1 20.46 17.23 -11.69
N GLU A 2 19.20 16.76 -11.80
CA GLU A 2 18.31 16.67 -10.63
C GLU A 2 19.02 15.79 -9.60
N SER A 3 19.12 16.27 -8.36
CA SER A 3 19.73 15.53 -7.28
C SER A 3 19.01 14.18 -7.14
N LEU A 4 19.76 13.08 -7.25
CA LEU A 4 19.29 11.72 -6.97
C LEU A 4 18.67 11.59 -5.56
N PHE A 5 18.90 12.57 -4.68
CA PHE A 5 18.33 12.66 -3.32
C PHE A 5 16.95 13.36 -3.23
N GLN A 6 16.28 13.66 -4.36
CA GLN A 6 14.96 14.33 -4.36
C GLN A 6 13.85 13.52 -5.03
N LEU A 7 14.01 12.19 -5.15
CA LEU A 7 12.90 11.35 -5.62
C LEU A 7 11.88 11.21 -4.49
N SER A 8 10.62 11.53 -4.78
CA SER A 8 9.53 11.15 -3.87
C SER A 8 9.57 9.65 -3.62
N SER A 9 9.59 9.27 -2.35
CA SER A 9 9.68 7.89 -1.87
C SER A 9 8.33 7.39 -1.36
N PRO A 10 8.13 6.06 -1.29
CA PRO A 10 6.95 5.49 -0.66
C PRO A 10 6.88 5.79 0.82
N ASP A 11 5.66 6.00 1.31
CA ASP A 11 5.36 6.29 2.71
C ASP A 11 5.49 5.04 3.59
N ILE A 12 5.26 3.86 3.04
CA ILE A 12 5.38 2.56 3.72
C ILE A 12 6.09 1.55 2.82
N ILE A 13 6.97 0.75 3.42
CA ILE A 13 7.65 -0.39 2.80
C ILE A 13 7.24 -1.64 3.57
N VAL A 14 6.76 -2.65 2.85
CA VAL A 14 6.50 -3.99 3.38
C VAL A 14 7.52 -4.96 2.81
N LEU A 15 8.22 -5.66 3.69
CA LEU A 15 9.19 -6.69 3.36
C LEU A 15 8.58 -8.08 3.55
N ASP A 16 9.01 -9.05 2.76
CA ASP A 16 8.74 -10.46 3.00
C ASP A 16 9.63 -11.03 4.13
N GLN A 17 9.40 -12.29 4.50
CA GLN A 17 10.20 -13.00 5.51
C GLN A 17 11.71 -13.11 5.17
N ASN A 18 12.10 -12.86 3.91
CA ASN A 18 13.49 -12.88 3.44
C ASN A 18 14.06 -11.45 3.26
N GLN A 19 13.41 -10.45 3.85
CA GLN A 19 13.83 -9.04 3.79
C GLN A 19 13.83 -8.46 2.35
N GLN A 20 13.05 -9.04 1.43
CA GLN A 20 12.85 -8.50 0.09
C GLN A 20 11.57 -7.65 0.05
N ILE A 21 11.56 -6.61 -0.79
CA ILE A 21 10.38 -5.74 -0.93
C ILE A 21 9.22 -6.55 -1.49
N ALA A 22 8.16 -6.70 -0.69
CA ALA A 22 6.92 -7.35 -1.08
C ALA A 22 5.89 -6.35 -1.63
N LEU A 23 5.82 -5.15 -1.02
CA LEU A 23 4.89 -4.09 -1.37
C LEU A 23 5.47 -2.72 -1.00
N LEU A 24 5.32 -1.73 -1.89
CA LEU A 24 5.49 -0.32 -1.56
C LEU A 24 4.12 0.36 -1.46
N VAL A 25 3.96 1.31 -0.55
CA VAL A 25 2.69 2.03 -0.36
C VAL A 25 2.91 3.53 -0.37
N ASP A 26 2.13 4.21 -1.20
CA ASP A 26 1.98 5.66 -1.20
C ASP A 26 0.63 6.02 -0.55
N VAL A 27 0.65 6.95 0.41
CA VAL A 27 -0.50 7.37 1.20
C VAL A 27 -0.78 8.86 0.96
N LYS A 28 -2.02 9.18 0.56
CA LYS A 28 -2.47 10.55 0.28
C LYS A 28 -3.78 10.83 1.02
N ALA A 29 -3.75 11.62 2.09
CA ALA A 29 -5.00 12.00 2.77
C ALA A 29 -5.85 13.04 2.01
N GLN A 30 -5.31 13.68 0.97
CA GLN A 30 -6.08 14.59 0.11
C GLN A 30 -6.77 13.82 -1.03
N GLU A 31 -7.91 14.33 -1.51
CA GLU A 31 -8.57 13.79 -2.69
C GLU A 31 -7.63 13.81 -3.90
N ILE A 32 -7.58 12.69 -4.61
CA ILE A 32 -6.77 12.52 -5.80
C ILE A 32 -7.55 13.10 -6.98
N LEU A 33 -7.14 14.30 -7.44
CA LEU A 33 -7.76 15.00 -8.57
C LEU A 33 -7.14 14.64 -9.94
N GLU A 34 -6.06 13.85 -9.95
CA GLU A 34 -5.30 13.47 -11.16
C GLU A 34 -5.27 11.94 -11.38
N SER A 35 -4.77 11.48 -12.53
CA SER A 35 -4.63 10.06 -12.85
C SER A 35 -3.82 9.29 -11.78
N HIS A 36 -4.13 8.02 -11.54
CA HIS A 36 -3.44 7.22 -10.51
C HIS A 36 -1.90 7.19 -10.66
N GLU A 37 -1.39 7.23 -11.89
CA GLU A 37 0.05 7.23 -12.18
C GLU A 37 0.78 8.48 -11.64
N ASN A 38 0.12 9.65 -11.68
CA ASN A 38 0.67 10.90 -11.15
C ASN A 38 0.72 10.94 -9.62
N ASN A 39 0.00 10.03 -8.95
CA ASN A 39 -0.13 10.01 -7.50
C ASN A 39 0.79 9.00 -6.81
N LEU A 40 1.38 8.08 -7.58
CA LEU A 40 2.45 7.21 -7.11
C LEU A 40 3.74 8.01 -6.97
N SER A 41 4.52 7.68 -5.94
CA SER A 41 5.86 8.24 -5.80
C SER A 41 6.76 7.82 -6.97
N LYS A 42 7.79 8.60 -7.27
CA LYS A 42 8.71 8.29 -8.38
C LYS A 42 9.42 6.96 -8.14
N VAL A 43 9.72 6.63 -6.89
CA VAL A 43 10.26 5.32 -6.49
C VAL A 43 9.26 4.19 -6.75
N SER A 44 7.98 4.35 -6.38
CA SER A 44 6.94 3.35 -6.65
C SER A 44 6.74 3.09 -8.15
N ASN A 45 6.72 4.16 -8.97
CA ASN A 45 6.62 4.04 -10.42
C ASN A 45 7.82 3.28 -11.02
N LEU A 46 9.04 3.66 -10.66
CA LEU A 46 10.26 2.96 -11.09
C LEU A 46 10.28 1.51 -10.61
N TYR A 47 9.79 1.24 -9.40
CA TYR A 47 9.70 -0.12 -8.87
C TYR A 47 8.79 -0.99 -9.74
N LEU A 48 7.61 -0.52 -10.13
CA LEU A 48 6.73 -1.26 -11.05
C LEU A 48 7.34 -1.44 -12.44
N GLN A 49 7.88 -0.35 -13.04
CA GLN A 49 8.45 -0.36 -14.39
C GLN A 49 9.66 -1.30 -14.55
N ASN A 50 10.44 -1.48 -13.48
CA ASN A 50 11.58 -2.39 -13.48
C ASN A 50 11.21 -3.82 -13.04
N SER A 51 9.92 -4.17 -12.99
CA SER A 51 9.49 -5.54 -12.68
C SER A 51 9.93 -6.51 -13.78
N GLN A 52 10.37 -7.70 -13.36
CA GLN A 52 10.78 -8.78 -14.25
C GLN A 52 9.68 -9.86 -14.26
N THR A 53 10.05 -11.13 -14.29
CA THR A 53 9.10 -12.25 -14.24
C THR A 53 8.39 -12.40 -12.89
N ASN A 54 9.03 -12.01 -11.79
CA ASN A 54 8.39 -11.99 -10.47
C ASN A 54 7.56 -10.71 -10.30
N PRO A 55 6.25 -10.80 -10.04
CA PRO A 55 5.40 -9.61 -9.97
C PRO A 55 5.79 -8.70 -8.82
N ARG A 56 5.75 -7.40 -9.09
CA ARG A 56 5.92 -6.33 -8.10
C ARG A 56 4.59 -5.68 -7.80
N PHE A 57 4.40 -5.30 -6.54
CA PHE A 57 3.16 -4.71 -6.05
C PHE A 57 3.42 -3.32 -5.48
N VAL A 58 2.50 -2.43 -5.78
CA VAL A 58 2.43 -1.07 -5.20
C VAL A 58 0.99 -0.80 -4.79
N MET A 59 0.81 -0.10 -3.67
CA MET A 59 -0.48 0.34 -3.19
C MET A 59 -0.53 1.87 -3.14
N LEU A 60 -1.65 2.44 -3.59
CA LEU A 60 -1.99 3.84 -3.42
C LEU A 60 -3.24 3.91 -2.55
N ALA A 61 -3.11 4.50 -1.36
CA ALA A 61 -4.20 4.61 -0.40
C ALA A 61 -4.55 6.08 -0.12
N ASN A 62 -5.83 6.42 -0.21
CA ASN A 62 -6.38 7.69 0.25
C ASN A 62 -7.59 7.47 1.15
N LEU A 63 -8.29 8.54 1.54
CA LEU A 63 -9.46 8.45 2.43
C LEU A 63 -10.65 7.69 1.85
N THR A 64 -10.71 7.54 0.53
CA THR A 64 -11.84 6.95 -0.20
C THR A 64 -11.53 5.54 -0.67
N GLU A 65 -10.35 5.35 -1.27
CA GLU A 65 -9.95 4.11 -1.93
C GLU A 65 -8.53 3.64 -1.58
N ILE A 66 -8.38 2.32 -1.55
CA ILE A 66 -7.09 1.62 -1.55
C ILE A 66 -6.99 0.87 -2.87
N ASN A 67 -6.03 1.29 -3.69
CA ASN A 67 -5.77 0.75 -5.02
C ASN A 67 -4.45 -0.01 -5.01
N VAL A 68 -4.45 -1.28 -5.45
CA VAL A 68 -3.26 -2.13 -5.53
C VAL A 68 -2.94 -2.40 -6.99
N PHE A 69 -1.74 -2.02 -7.40
CA PHE A 69 -1.18 -2.27 -8.72
C PHE A 69 -0.27 -3.48 -8.67
N LYS A 70 -0.33 -4.29 -9.73
CA LYS A 70 0.56 -5.41 -9.97
C LYS A 70 1.25 -5.18 -11.30
N SER A 71 2.57 -5.29 -11.32
CA SER A 71 3.34 -5.23 -12.55
C SER A 71 4.11 -6.52 -12.77
N THR A 72 4.08 -7.02 -14.00
CA THR A 72 4.91 -8.12 -14.50
C THR A 72 5.53 -7.67 -15.81
N ASN A 73 6.83 -7.88 -16.00
CA ASN A 73 7.59 -7.40 -17.17
C ASN A 73 7.48 -5.88 -17.40
N GLY A 74 7.39 -5.09 -16.33
CA GLY A 74 7.35 -3.62 -16.35
C GLY A 74 6.01 -3.00 -16.73
N VAL A 75 4.99 -3.81 -17.02
CA VAL A 75 3.69 -3.33 -17.51
C VAL A 75 2.66 -3.27 -16.37
N PHE A 76 1.97 -2.13 -16.23
CA PHE A 76 0.78 -1.93 -15.38
C PHE A 76 -0.04 -0.76 -15.95
N TYR A 77 -1.37 -0.78 -15.80
CA TYR A 77 -2.25 0.27 -16.36
C TYR A 77 -3.43 0.62 -15.46
N LYS A 78 -4.01 -0.36 -14.77
CA LYS A 78 -5.15 -0.19 -13.87
C LYS A 78 -4.88 -0.95 -12.56
N PRO A 79 -5.50 -0.57 -11.44
CA PRO A 79 -5.40 -1.35 -10.23
C PRO A 79 -5.94 -2.77 -10.46
N GLU A 80 -5.22 -3.74 -9.94
CA GLU A 80 -5.64 -5.14 -9.87
C GLU A 80 -6.75 -5.31 -8.81
N ILE A 81 -6.68 -4.50 -7.74
CA ILE A 81 -7.68 -4.44 -6.69
C ILE A 81 -7.98 -2.98 -6.35
N SER A 82 -9.27 -2.65 -6.23
CA SER A 82 -9.75 -1.42 -5.62
C SER A 82 -10.65 -1.76 -4.42
N LEU A 83 -10.39 -1.13 -3.27
CA LEU A 83 -11.12 -1.31 -2.02
C LEU A 83 -11.62 0.05 -1.53
N ASN A 84 -12.76 0.06 -0.84
CA ASN A 84 -13.20 1.24 -0.11
C ASN A 84 -12.42 1.35 1.21
N THR A 85 -11.68 2.44 1.40
CA THR A 85 -10.83 2.66 2.58
C THR A 85 -11.64 2.61 3.86
N GLY A 86 -12.79 3.28 3.90
CA GLY A 86 -13.67 3.31 5.07
C GLY A 86 -14.07 1.91 5.54
N LYS A 87 -14.49 1.03 4.63
CA LYS A 87 -14.85 -0.37 4.95
C LYS A 87 -13.69 -1.18 5.53
N ILE A 88 -12.46 -0.91 5.10
CA ILE A 88 -11.27 -1.62 5.59
C ILE A 88 -10.85 -1.06 6.95
N LEU A 89 -10.71 0.26 7.06
CA LEU A 89 -10.13 0.90 8.24
C LEU A 89 -11.12 1.04 9.40
N SER A 90 -12.43 1.00 9.15
CA SER A 90 -13.45 0.96 10.22
C SER A 90 -13.34 -0.27 11.12
N HIS A 91 -12.70 -1.34 10.63
CA HIS A 91 -12.39 -2.52 11.44
C HIS A 91 -11.37 -2.22 12.56
N TYR A 92 -10.49 -1.26 12.33
CA TYR A 92 -9.44 -0.86 13.28
C TYR A 92 -9.89 0.31 14.15
N ASP A 93 -10.77 1.15 13.62
CA ASP A 93 -11.30 2.36 14.25
C ASP A 93 -12.73 2.60 13.76
N SER A 94 -13.73 2.26 14.58
CA SER A 94 -15.14 2.32 14.18
C SER A 94 -15.63 3.72 13.81
N GLU A 95 -14.95 4.76 14.28
CA GLU A 95 -15.28 6.17 14.00
C GLU A 95 -14.51 6.71 12.78
N PHE A 96 -13.78 5.88 12.04
CA PHE A 96 -12.94 6.31 10.92
C PHE A 96 -13.70 7.19 9.90
N CYS A 97 -14.93 6.81 9.57
CA CYS A 97 -15.78 7.52 8.62
C CYS A 97 -16.47 8.76 9.22
N GLU A 98 -16.37 8.98 10.53
CA GLU A 98 -17.12 10.00 11.26
C GLU A 98 -16.24 11.18 11.70
N LYS A 99 -14.92 11.07 11.52
CA LYS A 99 -13.95 12.09 11.96
C LYS A 99 -13.03 12.55 10.84
N THR A 100 -12.45 13.73 11.04
CA THR A 100 -11.39 14.21 10.15
C THR A 100 -10.13 13.37 10.33
N ILE A 101 -9.65 12.77 9.24
CA ILE A 101 -8.48 11.90 9.24
C ILE A 101 -7.29 12.63 8.62
N PHE A 102 -6.24 12.85 9.41
CA PHE A 102 -4.97 13.40 8.93
C PHE A 102 -4.06 12.31 8.35
N ASN A 103 -3.12 12.72 7.50
CA ASN A 103 -2.23 11.80 6.76
C ASN A 103 -1.44 10.85 7.68
N PHE A 104 -0.93 11.36 8.80
CA PHE A 104 -0.23 10.55 9.79
C PHE A 104 -1.12 9.44 10.36
N TYR A 105 -2.37 9.76 10.66
CA TYR A 105 -3.32 8.81 11.22
C TYR A 105 -3.77 7.77 10.19
N LEU A 106 -4.07 8.21 8.96
CA LEU A 106 -4.36 7.30 7.84
C LEU A 106 -3.23 6.29 7.64
N LYS A 107 -1.99 6.76 7.58
CA LYS A 107 -0.80 5.91 7.45
C LYS A 107 -0.69 4.89 8.58
N THR A 108 -0.94 5.32 9.83
CA THR A 108 -0.90 4.44 11.00
C THR A 108 -1.93 3.31 10.92
N LEU A 109 -3.14 3.62 10.46
CA LEU A 109 -4.18 2.61 10.26
C LEU A 109 -3.85 1.65 9.10
N ILE A 110 -3.29 2.15 8.00
CA ILE A 110 -2.83 1.31 6.88
C ILE A 110 -1.71 0.37 7.35
N VAL A 111 -0.73 0.85 8.13
CA VAL A 111 0.31 -0.01 8.73
C VAL A 111 -0.30 -1.09 9.62
N SER A 112 -1.28 -0.72 10.45
CA SER A 112 -1.96 -1.65 11.34
C SER A 112 -2.69 -2.75 10.58
N TRP A 113 -3.35 -2.40 9.47
CA TRP A 113 -4.02 -3.35 8.58
C TRP A 113 -3.06 -4.27 7.84
N LEU A 114 -1.96 -3.74 7.29
CA LEU A 114 -0.95 -4.54 6.60
C LEU A 114 -0.26 -5.54 7.55
N ARG A 115 -0.04 -5.12 8.80
CA ARG A 115 0.45 -6.00 9.87
C ARG A 115 -0.54 -7.12 10.19
N ASP A 116 -1.84 -6.82 10.22
CA ASP A 116 -2.87 -7.83 10.45
C ASP A 116 -2.93 -8.82 9.29
N LEU A 117 -2.85 -8.34 8.05
CA LEU A 117 -2.73 -9.21 6.86
C LEU A 117 -1.48 -10.10 6.88
N SER A 118 -0.35 -9.63 7.45
CA SER A 118 0.91 -10.38 7.49
C SER A 118 0.94 -11.47 8.56
N TYR A 119 0.44 -11.17 9.76
CA TYR A 119 0.60 -12.05 10.94
C TYR A 119 -0.60 -12.09 11.90
N HIS A 120 -1.79 -11.67 11.47
CA HIS A 120 -3.08 -11.89 12.14
C HIS A 120 -3.14 -11.42 13.61
N TRP A 121 -2.55 -10.27 13.92
CA TRP A 121 -2.45 -9.80 15.30
C TRP A 121 -3.77 -9.33 15.91
N LYS A 122 -4.72 -8.88 15.08
CA LYS A 122 -6.04 -8.37 15.51
C LYS A 122 -7.16 -9.30 15.08
N SER A 123 -7.03 -9.99 13.95
CA SER A 123 -8.15 -10.77 13.39
C SER A 123 -7.72 -12.09 12.80
N GLU A 124 -8.57 -13.10 13.00
CA GLU A 124 -8.42 -14.41 12.36
C GLU A 124 -8.44 -14.28 10.84
N ILE A 125 -9.35 -13.45 10.30
CA ILE A 125 -9.41 -13.11 8.88
C ILE A 125 -9.42 -11.58 8.74
N PRO A 126 -8.27 -10.94 8.49
CA PRO A 126 -8.18 -9.51 8.27
C PRO A 126 -9.03 -9.07 7.06
N PRO A 127 -9.59 -7.84 7.07
CA PRO A 127 -10.35 -7.32 5.94
C PRO A 127 -9.58 -7.42 4.62
N ALA A 128 -10.28 -7.85 3.56
CA ALA A 128 -9.77 -8.06 2.19
C ALA A 128 -8.72 -9.17 1.99
N SER A 129 -8.48 -10.05 2.97
CA SER A 129 -7.55 -11.20 2.85
C SER A 129 -7.78 -12.02 1.57
N GLU A 130 -9.02 -12.37 1.24
CA GLU A 130 -9.32 -13.16 0.04
C GLU A 130 -8.89 -12.47 -1.26
N LYS A 131 -9.06 -11.15 -1.36
CA LYS A 131 -8.66 -10.40 -2.56
C LYS A 131 -7.14 -10.39 -2.70
N PHE A 132 -6.42 -10.22 -1.60
CA PHE A 132 -4.96 -10.22 -1.57
C PHE A 132 -4.37 -11.59 -1.86
N GLU A 133 -5.03 -12.65 -1.40
CA GLU A 133 -4.68 -14.04 -1.70
C GLU A 133 -4.79 -14.30 -3.21
N ARG A 134 -5.91 -13.92 -3.84
CA ARG A 134 -6.16 -14.13 -5.28
C ARG A 134 -5.08 -13.53 -6.19
N ILE A 135 -4.49 -12.40 -5.81
CA ILE A 135 -3.43 -11.75 -6.61
C ILE A 135 -2.02 -12.24 -6.27
N GLY A 136 -1.89 -13.08 -5.23
CA GLY A 136 -0.64 -13.64 -4.72
C GLY A 136 0.12 -12.71 -3.76
N LEU A 137 -0.50 -11.61 -3.32
CA LEU A 137 0.15 -10.63 -2.44
C LEU A 137 0.19 -11.11 -0.99
N LEU A 138 -0.86 -11.77 -0.51
CA LEU A 138 -0.92 -12.26 0.87
C LEU A 138 0.22 -13.23 1.18
N ALA A 139 0.48 -14.18 0.27
CA ALA A 139 1.61 -15.09 0.37
C ALA A 139 2.98 -14.39 0.40
N LYS A 140 3.13 -13.23 -0.28
CA LYS A 140 4.38 -12.45 -0.29
C LYS A 140 4.63 -11.69 1.00
N ILE A 141 3.58 -11.14 1.62
CA ILE A 141 3.73 -10.34 2.84
C ILE A 141 3.69 -11.18 4.12
N LYS A 142 3.35 -12.46 4.03
CA LYS A 142 3.22 -13.37 5.17
C LYS A 142 4.47 -13.38 6.03
N ASN A 143 4.30 -13.19 7.34
CA ASN A 143 5.37 -13.10 8.33
C ASN A 143 6.43 -12.03 8.01
N GLY A 144 6.06 -11.05 7.19
CA GLY A 144 6.89 -9.94 6.78
C GLY A 144 6.82 -8.75 7.74
N GLU A 145 7.70 -7.77 7.51
CA GLU A 145 7.82 -6.57 8.33
C GLU A 145 7.25 -5.35 7.59
N THR A 146 6.71 -4.39 8.34
CA THR A 146 6.12 -3.16 7.80
C THR A 146 6.73 -1.94 8.45
N TYR A 147 7.35 -1.09 7.62
CA TYR A 147 8.05 0.13 8.01
C TYR A 147 7.38 1.34 7.37
N SER A 148 7.07 2.38 8.15
CA SER A 148 6.58 3.65 7.64
C SER A 148 7.63 4.74 7.80
N GLN A 149 7.81 5.58 6.79
CA GLN A 149 8.63 6.79 6.94
C GLN A 149 7.90 7.76 7.88
N ASN A 150 8.60 8.27 8.90
CA ASN A 150 8.10 9.40 9.68
C ASN A 150 8.58 10.67 9.00
N TYR A 151 7.66 11.50 8.52
CA TYR A 151 8.01 12.88 8.18
C TYR A 151 8.16 13.61 9.51
N GLU A 152 9.39 14.04 9.82
CA GLU A 152 9.65 15.08 10.82
C GLU A 152 9.12 16.44 10.32
#